data_AF-A0A938U605-F1
#
_entry.id   AF-A0A938U605-F1
#
_cell.length_a   1.000
_cell.length_b   1.000
_cell.length_c   1.000
_cell.angle_alpha   90.00
_cell.angle_beta   90.00
_cell.angle_gamma   90.00
#
_symmetry.space_group_name_H-M   'P 1'
#
loop_
_entity.id
_entity.type
_entity.pdbx_description
1 polymer ?
#
loop_
_entity_poly.entity_id
_entity_poly.type
_entity_poly.pdbx_seq_one_letter_code
_entity_poly.pdbx_strand_id
1 'polypeptide(L)'
;MRQAGAEFLQEENRRRGARPRVKAVVYPFALDYGLATGSGEFVNTAYGGETGRVDLEGGYVTSGSWTSPVMHTFSPNLDRVAAIWEDGAGYLEMSVYLRSAAGVAQVAAAPYEKLTPGQEAALAPYFQVKVEFVQTDRNWAVDDPGQADGFTAYALDDAGEAGYDSCSGDGSAPGYVAGLSLEGLLSLPEGEIIDAGRVRVELARDFGELRSGDHILVVDNRSGQWLPGSDNFYFLGLPWREKRLALHHGWELPGGAVEWLPVYQGVLERLGGMSHAWRGRHRAQVESQDWLAARLRRSIGGPGEDGERRPFLRGAYRARAELTETTAATVDAPVKSGSGSAILTVAGAYRGEENRAYRVTAETTGELGSATFRWSANDGQSWRETGIVTTGPEDPVRMEEGLAVYFEAGIGNDFVAGDTWTFTARAPVFHYRVYGAPFESITDVYLNGEETRDRVAADPADGVILVTGRSASVEARVVKDATTHPVDIISDILAQVGLEEAVHQDSFDLARSLTPEYAVGVCFENLPAAEALREVVSRTLFDLWVDCGEIKMRAYLGE
;
A
#
# COMPACT_ATOMS: atom_id res chain seq x y z
N MET A 1 42.72 37.78 -25.07
CA MET A 1 42.58 36.31 -24.85
C MET A 1 42.89 36.03 -23.40
N ARG A 2 41.95 35.49 -22.61
CA ARG A 2 42.23 35.04 -21.24
C ARG A 2 43.03 33.74 -21.33
N GLN A 3 44.12 33.63 -20.58
CA GLN A 3 44.82 32.35 -20.40
C GLN A 3 43.87 31.38 -19.71
N ALA A 4 43.79 30.15 -20.21
CA ALA A 4 43.02 29.09 -19.57
C ALA A 4 43.61 28.82 -18.17
N GLY A 5 42.72 28.65 -17.19
CA GLY A 5 43.13 28.31 -15.82
C GLY A 5 43.81 26.94 -15.75
N ALA A 6 44.65 26.74 -14.74
CA ALA A 6 45.39 25.49 -14.54
C ALA A 6 44.46 24.26 -14.46
N GLU A 7 43.28 24.40 -13.87
CA GLU A 7 42.25 23.34 -13.79
C GLU A 7 41.69 22.97 -15.17
N PHE A 8 41.44 23.97 -16.03
CA PHE A 8 41.00 23.72 -17.41
C PHE A 8 42.08 23.00 -18.22
N LEU A 9 43.34 23.40 -18.08
CA LEU A 9 44.46 22.74 -18.76
C LEU A 9 44.72 21.34 -18.21
N GLN A 10 44.50 21.11 -16.92
CA GLN A 10 44.56 19.78 -16.29
C GLN A 10 43.45 18.87 -16.83
N GLU A 11 42.24 19.41 -16.98
CA GLU A 11 41.08 18.71 -17.55
C GLU A 11 41.24 18.46 -19.06
N GLU A 12 41.82 19.42 -19.80
CA GLU A 12 42.13 19.28 -21.22
C GLU A 12 43.25 18.25 -21.46
N ASN A 13 44.24 18.18 -20.55
CA ASN A 13 45.30 17.16 -20.60
C ASN A 13 44.81 15.76 -20.20
N ARG A 14 43.84 15.64 -19.28
CA ARG A 14 43.16 14.36 -18.96
C ARG A 14 42.50 13.72 -20.19
N ARG A 15 42.06 14.54 -21.16
CA ARG A 15 41.34 14.10 -22.36
C ARG A 15 42.24 13.56 -23.48
N ARG A 16 43.56 13.77 -23.44
CA ARG A 16 44.47 13.29 -24.51
C ARG A 16 44.74 11.79 -24.36
N GLY A 17 43.96 10.99 -25.08
CA GLY A 17 44.09 9.52 -25.12
C GLY A 17 42.96 8.76 -24.45
N ALA A 18 42.02 9.46 -23.79
CA ALA A 18 40.84 8.83 -23.22
C ALA A 18 39.94 8.24 -24.32
N ARG A 19 39.54 6.98 -24.18
CA ARG A 19 38.66 6.30 -25.13
C ARG A 19 37.25 6.23 -24.55
N PRO A 20 36.22 6.74 -25.25
CA PRO A 20 34.84 6.57 -24.78
C PRO A 20 34.48 5.09 -24.80
N ARG A 21 33.81 4.64 -23.74
CA ARG A 21 33.34 3.27 -23.54
C ARG A 21 31.85 3.30 -23.23
N VAL A 22 31.15 2.23 -23.58
CA VAL A 22 29.73 2.05 -23.24
C VAL A 22 29.57 0.73 -22.51
N LYS A 23 28.75 0.75 -21.46
CA LYS A 23 28.34 -0.45 -20.72
C LYS A 23 26.82 -0.45 -20.61
N ALA A 24 26.22 -1.58 -20.96
CA ALA A 24 24.80 -1.82 -20.76
C ALA A 24 24.63 -2.94 -19.74
N VAL A 25 23.76 -2.74 -18.75
CA VAL A 25 23.50 -3.70 -17.67
C VAL A 25 22.03 -4.04 -17.67
N VAL A 26 21.70 -5.33 -17.70
CA VAL A 26 20.32 -5.84 -17.62
C VAL A 26 20.12 -6.49 -16.25
N TYR A 27 19.02 -6.18 -15.57
CA TYR A 27 18.74 -6.63 -14.19
C TYR A 27 17.25 -6.47 -13.87
N PRO A 28 16.67 -7.11 -12.84
CA PRO A 28 17.30 -8.10 -12.00
C PRO A 28 17.21 -9.51 -12.61
N PHE A 29 18.19 -10.32 -12.24
CA PHE A 29 18.18 -11.76 -12.42
C PHE A 29 18.15 -12.40 -11.04
N ALA A 30 17.03 -13.06 -10.69
CA ALA A 30 16.96 -13.78 -9.42
C ALA A 30 18.08 -14.84 -9.37
N LEU A 31 18.96 -14.72 -8.37
CA LEU A 31 20.02 -15.67 -8.11
C LEU A 31 19.55 -16.66 -7.06
N ASP A 32 19.55 -17.94 -7.42
CA ASP A 32 19.40 -19.01 -6.45
C ASP A 32 20.69 -19.14 -5.64
N TYR A 33 20.58 -18.94 -4.33
CA TYR A 33 21.66 -19.14 -3.37
C TYR A 33 21.46 -20.42 -2.54
N GLY A 34 20.53 -21.29 -2.93
CA GLY A 34 20.39 -22.64 -2.39
C GLY A 34 19.81 -22.71 -0.98
N LEU A 35 19.07 -21.70 -0.52
CA LEU A 35 18.41 -21.75 0.78
C LEU A 35 17.19 -22.68 0.73
N ALA A 36 17.27 -23.80 1.44
CA ALA A 36 16.20 -24.77 1.61
C ALA A 36 16.49 -25.65 2.83
N THR A 37 15.50 -26.42 3.28
CA THR A 37 15.67 -27.41 4.36
C THR A 37 16.80 -28.39 4.02
N GLY A 38 17.84 -28.43 4.87
CA GLY A 38 19.00 -29.31 4.70
C GLY A 38 19.99 -28.88 3.62
N SER A 39 19.85 -27.67 3.06
CA SER A 39 20.77 -27.11 2.07
C SER A 39 21.68 -26.05 2.70
N GLY A 40 22.98 -26.31 2.66
CA GLY A 40 23.98 -25.51 3.36
C GLY A 40 24.27 -26.02 4.78
N GLU A 41 24.96 -25.20 5.54
CA GLU A 41 25.32 -25.47 6.94
C GLU A 41 24.56 -24.49 7.84
N PHE A 42 23.71 -25.04 8.70
CA PHE A 42 22.97 -24.29 9.71
C PHE A 42 23.63 -24.48 11.07
N VAL A 43 23.89 -23.38 11.76
CA VAL A 43 24.39 -23.33 13.14
C VAL A 43 23.42 -22.48 13.94
N ASN A 44 22.68 -23.08 14.88
CA ASN A 44 21.63 -22.42 15.68
C ASN A 44 20.60 -21.63 14.84
N THR A 45 20.37 -22.06 13.60
CA THR A 45 19.43 -21.45 12.67
C THR A 45 18.70 -22.55 11.91
N ALA A 46 17.58 -22.22 11.29
CA ALA A 46 16.83 -23.13 10.44
C ALA A 46 16.27 -22.38 9.22
N TYR A 47 15.90 -23.14 8.19
CA TYR A 47 15.11 -22.60 7.09
C TYR A 47 13.70 -22.25 7.60
N GLY A 48 13.28 -20.99 7.45
CA GLY A 48 12.03 -20.50 8.01
C GLY A 48 10.77 -20.91 7.25
N GLY A 49 10.87 -21.86 6.32
CA GLY A 49 9.73 -22.36 5.53
C GLY A 49 9.35 -21.48 4.33
N GLU A 50 9.82 -20.24 4.28
CA GLU A 50 9.54 -19.25 3.23
C GLU A 50 10.80 -18.90 2.43
N THR A 51 10.63 -18.51 1.16
CA THR A 51 11.76 -18.12 0.32
C THR A 51 12.50 -16.94 0.94
N GLY A 52 13.81 -17.06 1.08
CA GLY A 52 14.62 -16.00 1.69
C GLY A 52 14.50 -15.86 3.20
N ARG A 53 13.87 -16.82 3.89
CA ARG A 53 13.73 -16.78 5.33
C ARG A 53 14.71 -17.71 6.06
N VAL A 54 15.50 -17.13 6.96
CA VAL A 54 16.36 -17.88 7.90
C VAL A 54 15.94 -17.48 9.31
N ASP A 55 15.46 -18.46 10.07
CA ASP A 55 15.04 -18.27 11.46
C ASP A 55 16.17 -18.71 12.39
N LEU A 56 16.30 -18.05 13.55
CA LEU A 56 17.07 -18.60 14.65
C LEU A 56 16.34 -19.78 15.28
N GLU A 57 17.10 -20.78 15.73
CA GLU A 57 16.51 -21.87 16.50
C GLU A 57 15.94 -21.35 17.82
N GLY A 58 14.84 -21.95 18.27
CA GLY A 58 14.21 -21.58 19.54
C GLY A 58 15.10 -21.88 20.75
N GLY A 59 15.05 -21.00 21.75
CA GLY A 59 15.87 -21.05 22.97
C GLY A 59 16.94 -19.96 23.00
N TYR A 60 17.70 -19.93 24.10
CA TYR A 60 18.72 -18.91 24.31
C TYR A 60 19.94 -19.12 23.41
N VAL A 61 19.93 -18.50 22.24
CA VAL A 61 21.04 -18.49 21.28
C VAL A 61 21.66 -17.10 21.21
N THR A 62 22.96 -17.00 21.50
CA THR A 62 23.72 -15.73 21.43
C THR A 62 24.34 -15.50 20.05
N SER A 63 24.30 -16.51 19.20
CA SER A 63 24.73 -16.43 17.82
C SER A 63 24.10 -17.54 17.01
N GLY A 64 23.94 -17.28 15.72
CA GLY A 64 23.50 -18.26 14.74
C GLY A 64 24.07 -17.89 13.38
N SER A 65 24.23 -18.89 12.52
CA SER A 65 24.61 -18.61 11.14
C SER A 65 24.09 -19.69 10.21
N TRP A 66 23.77 -19.27 8.99
CA TRP A 66 23.55 -20.17 7.88
C TRP A 66 24.55 -19.85 6.78
N THR A 67 25.23 -20.87 6.26
CA THR A 67 26.14 -20.75 5.12
C THR A 67 25.61 -21.59 3.96
N SER A 68 25.40 -20.98 2.82
CA SER A 68 24.87 -21.64 1.63
C SER A 68 25.81 -22.73 1.08
N PRO A 69 25.34 -23.67 0.24
CA PRO A 69 26.25 -24.40 -0.63
C PRO A 69 26.99 -23.45 -1.60
N VAL A 70 28.06 -23.93 -2.23
CA VAL A 70 28.71 -23.18 -3.31
C VAL A 70 27.82 -23.23 -4.55
N MET A 71 27.37 -22.07 -4.98
CA MET A 71 26.47 -21.88 -6.11
C MET A 71 27.25 -21.43 -7.34
N HIS A 72 26.64 -21.59 -8.52
CA HIS A 72 27.22 -21.19 -9.80
C HIS A 72 26.26 -20.25 -10.53
N THR A 73 26.76 -19.10 -10.97
CA THR A 73 26.02 -18.20 -11.85
C THR A 73 25.74 -18.89 -13.18
N PHE A 74 24.59 -18.64 -13.79
CA PHE A 74 24.26 -19.22 -15.09
C PHE A 74 24.96 -18.49 -16.26
N SER A 75 25.63 -17.36 -16.01
CA SER A 75 26.35 -16.58 -17.02
C SER A 75 27.58 -15.91 -16.41
N PRO A 76 28.76 -15.97 -17.07
CA PRO A 76 29.97 -15.27 -16.60
C PRO A 76 29.86 -13.74 -16.69
N ASN A 77 28.83 -13.23 -17.37
CA ASN A 77 28.55 -11.80 -17.50
C ASN A 77 27.67 -11.27 -16.35
N LEU A 78 27.16 -12.16 -15.50
CA LEU A 78 26.47 -11.79 -14.28
C LEU A 78 27.53 -11.49 -13.23
N ASP A 79 28.06 -10.26 -13.31
CA ASP A 79 29.31 -9.83 -12.68
C ASP A 79 29.11 -8.98 -11.43
N ARG A 80 27.85 -8.65 -11.11
CA ARG A 80 27.46 -7.92 -9.90
C ARG A 80 26.17 -8.47 -9.32
N VAL A 81 25.95 -8.22 -8.04
CA VAL A 81 24.74 -8.58 -7.31
C VAL A 81 24.33 -7.47 -6.36
N ALA A 82 23.04 -7.19 -6.26
CA ALA A 82 22.46 -6.40 -5.19
C ALA A 82 21.66 -7.34 -4.29
N ALA A 83 21.73 -7.14 -2.98
CA ALA A 83 20.99 -7.95 -2.01
C ALA A 83 19.90 -7.11 -1.35
N ILE A 84 18.75 -7.72 -1.10
CA ILE A 84 17.60 -7.10 -0.43
C ILE A 84 17.12 -8.08 0.64
N TRP A 85 16.79 -7.60 1.83
CA TRP A 85 16.21 -8.39 2.91
C TRP A 85 15.52 -7.50 3.94
N GLU A 86 14.69 -8.11 4.76
CA GLU A 86 14.06 -7.50 5.94
C GLU A 86 14.73 -8.05 7.20
N ASP A 87 15.21 -7.15 8.06
CA ASP A 87 15.84 -7.51 9.32
C ASP A 87 14.77 -7.68 10.42
N GLY A 88 14.65 -8.90 10.93
CA GLY A 88 13.82 -9.28 12.07
C GLY A 88 14.64 -9.88 13.22
N ALA A 89 15.94 -9.57 13.30
CA ALA A 89 16.86 -10.20 14.26
C ALA A 89 16.62 -9.79 15.73
N GLY A 90 15.78 -8.77 15.96
CA GLY A 90 15.35 -8.31 17.27
C GLY A 90 16.50 -7.82 18.15
N TYR A 91 17.00 -8.69 19.03
CA TYR A 91 18.08 -8.34 19.96
C TYR A 91 19.49 -8.65 19.45
N LEU A 92 19.64 -9.27 18.28
CA LEU A 92 20.92 -9.62 17.65
C LEU A 92 21.20 -8.67 16.47
N GLU A 93 22.48 -8.43 16.17
CA GLU A 93 22.86 -7.82 14.89
C GLU A 93 22.86 -8.92 13.83
N MET A 94 22.18 -8.68 12.72
CA MET A 94 22.21 -9.55 11.56
C MET A 94 23.07 -8.95 10.45
N SER A 95 23.85 -9.81 9.79
CA SER A 95 24.70 -9.44 8.67
C SER A 95 24.64 -10.51 7.58
N VAL A 96 24.50 -10.05 6.33
CA VAL A 96 24.60 -10.90 5.14
C VAL A 96 25.97 -10.70 4.52
N TYR A 97 26.64 -11.79 4.19
CA TYR A 97 27.94 -11.79 3.55
C TYR A 97 27.92 -12.58 2.24
N LEU A 98 28.74 -12.13 1.30
CA LEU A 98 29.00 -12.80 0.03
C LEU A 98 30.49 -13.09 -0.10
N ARG A 99 30.82 -14.25 -0.64
CA ARG A 99 32.14 -14.48 -1.23
C ARG A 99 31.99 -15.10 -2.59
N SER A 100 32.87 -14.75 -3.51
CA SER A 100 32.84 -15.31 -4.86
C SER A 100 34.24 -15.54 -5.42
N ALA A 101 34.36 -16.51 -6.33
CA ALA A 101 35.60 -16.83 -7.03
C ALA A 101 35.36 -17.37 -8.45
N ALA A 102 36.42 -17.42 -9.25
CA ALA A 102 36.36 -17.93 -10.62
C ALA A 102 36.23 -19.46 -10.71
N GLY A 103 36.62 -20.19 -9.65
CA GLY A 103 36.49 -21.65 -9.58
C GLY A 103 35.93 -22.13 -8.24
N VAL A 104 35.19 -23.24 -8.25
CA VAL A 104 34.55 -23.85 -7.06
C VAL A 104 35.52 -23.99 -5.88
N ALA A 105 36.72 -24.53 -6.13
CA ALA A 105 37.70 -24.77 -5.07
C ALA A 105 38.29 -23.48 -4.45
N GLN A 106 38.18 -22.36 -5.15
CA GLN A 106 38.71 -21.06 -4.71
C GLN A 106 37.72 -20.32 -3.80
N VAL A 107 36.42 -20.64 -3.86
CA VAL A 107 35.38 -19.97 -3.07
C VAL A 107 35.67 -20.11 -1.57
N ALA A 108 36.13 -21.28 -1.12
CA ALA A 108 36.45 -21.52 0.28
C ALA A 108 37.58 -20.62 0.83
N ALA A 109 38.50 -20.16 -0.04
CA ALA A 109 39.62 -19.28 0.30
C ALA A 109 39.33 -17.80 0.04
N ALA A 110 38.24 -17.47 -0.65
CA ALA A 110 37.84 -16.09 -0.89
C ALA A 110 37.34 -15.43 0.41
N PRO A 111 37.66 -14.15 0.65
CA PRO A 111 37.17 -13.42 1.81
C PRO A 111 35.66 -13.16 1.67
N TYR A 112 34.97 -13.09 2.80
CA TYR A 112 33.59 -12.62 2.87
C TYR A 112 33.56 -11.09 2.81
N GLU A 113 32.74 -10.57 1.91
CA GLU A 113 32.35 -9.17 1.79
C GLU A 113 30.97 -8.99 2.46
N LYS A 114 30.86 -8.07 3.42
CA LYS A 114 29.58 -7.73 4.05
C LYS A 114 28.72 -6.99 3.03
N LEU A 115 27.52 -7.47 2.78
CA LEU A 115 26.56 -6.82 1.91
C LEU A 115 25.81 -5.73 2.68
N THR A 116 25.39 -4.71 1.95
CA THR A 116 24.46 -3.69 2.43
C THR A 116 23.21 -3.75 1.55
N PRO A 117 21.99 -3.71 2.12
CA PRO A 117 20.78 -3.76 1.31
C PRO A 117 20.79 -2.71 0.19
N GLY A 118 20.44 -3.11 -1.03
CA GLY A 118 20.41 -2.24 -2.21
C GLY A 118 21.78 -1.89 -2.81
N GLN A 119 22.89 -2.13 -2.10
CA GLN A 119 24.23 -1.86 -2.64
C GLN A 119 24.71 -2.99 -3.56
N GLU A 120 25.31 -2.61 -4.69
CA GLU A 120 25.95 -3.56 -5.61
C GLU A 120 27.28 -4.08 -5.05
N ALA A 121 27.49 -5.40 -5.10
CA ALA A 121 28.75 -6.08 -4.83
C ALA A 121 29.25 -6.85 -6.06
N ALA A 122 30.55 -7.10 -6.15
CA ALA A 122 31.14 -7.86 -7.25
C ALA A 122 30.78 -9.36 -7.14
N LEU A 123 30.49 -9.98 -8.27
CA LEU A 123 30.10 -11.39 -8.33
C LEU A 123 30.93 -12.15 -9.37
N ALA A 124 31.65 -13.17 -8.91
CA ALA A 124 32.34 -14.12 -9.76
C ALA A 124 31.47 -15.36 -10.05
N PRO A 125 31.84 -16.21 -11.03
CA PRO A 125 31.01 -17.32 -11.48
C PRO A 125 30.57 -18.32 -10.41
N TYR A 126 31.37 -18.52 -9.36
CA TYR A 126 31.00 -19.35 -8.21
C TYR A 126 30.93 -18.49 -6.95
N PHE A 127 29.89 -18.67 -6.14
CA PHE A 127 29.66 -17.84 -4.97
C PHE A 127 29.06 -18.62 -3.81
N GLN A 128 29.13 -18.02 -2.62
CA GLN A 128 28.54 -18.54 -1.40
C GLN A 128 28.05 -17.38 -0.54
N VAL A 129 26.88 -17.57 0.06
CA VAL A 129 26.23 -16.59 0.94
C VAL A 129 26.34 -17.08 2.37
N LYS A 130 26.56 -16.16 3.30
CA LYS A 130 26.47 -16.43 4.74
C LYS A 130 25.55 -15.41 5.39
N VAL A 131 24.57 -15.88 6.14
CA VAL A 131 23.77 -15.06 7.07
C VAL A 131 24.34 -15.31 8.46
N GLU A 132 24.62 -14.25 9.20
CA GLU A 132 25.16 -14.33 10.54
C GLU A 132 24.33 -13.46 11.48
N PHE A 133 23.97 -14.03 12.62
CA PHE A 133 23.35 -13.36 13.75
C PHE A 133 24.37 -13.35 14.89
N VAL A 134 24.73 -12.18 15.39
CA VAL A 134 25.69 -12.02 16.47
C VAL A 134 25.09 -11.15 17.55
N GLN A 135 25.22 -11.58 18.80
CA GLN A 135 24.88 -10.74 19.93
C GLN A 135 25.80 -9.52 19.95
N THR A 136 25.22 -8.33 19.83
CA THR A 136 25.90 -7.10 20.23
C THR A 136 26.10 -7.16 21.74
N ASP A 137 27.31 -6.91 22.25
CA ASP A 137 27.64 -6.97 23.68
C ASP A 137 26.51 -6.38 24.56
N ARG A 138 25.70 -7.27 25.14
CA ARG A 138 24.54 -6.93 25.96
C ARG A 138 24.54 -7.83 27.17
N ASN A 139 24.63 -7.23 28.35
CA ASN A 139 24.55 -7.92 29.62
C ASN A 139 23.06 -8.09 29.99
N TRP A 140 22.56 -9.32 29.95
CA TRP A 140 21.21 -9.64 30.39
C TRP A 140 21.16 -9.67 31.92
N ALA A 141 20.20 -8.97 32.52
CA ALA A 141 19.93 -9.03 33.96
C ALA A 141 18.99 -10.20 34.29
N VAL A 142 19.31 -11.41 33.83
CA VAL A 142 18.57 -12.63 34.19
C VAL A 142 19.44 -13.58 34.99
N ASP A 143 18.93 -14.07 36.12
CA ASP A 143 19.61 -15.04 36.98
C ASP A 143 19.63 -16.47 36.37
N ASP A 144 18.75 -16.72 35.40
CA ASP A 144 18.61 -18.00 34.68
C ASP A 144 18.47 -17.75 33.16
N PRO A 145 19.38 -18.27 32.32
CA PRO A 145 19.31 -18.14 30.85
C PRO A 145 18.01 -18.67 30.23
N GLY A 146 17.34 -19.63 30.88
CA GLY A 146 16.05 -20.15 30.40
C GLY A 146 14.88 -19.18 30.52
N GLN A 147 15.07 -18.04 31.20
CA GLN A 147 14.05 -16.99 31.38
C GLN A 147 14.20 -15.85 30.37
N ALA A 148 15.30 -15.80 29.62
CA ALA A 148 15.59 -14.71 28.68
C ALA A 148 14.49 -14.53 27.61
N ASP A 149 13.88 -15.63 27.13
CA ASP A 149 12.81 -15.60 26.13
C ASP A 149 11.53 -14.91 26.63
N GLY A 150 11.36 -14.76 27.94
CA GLY A 150 10.22 -14.09 28.57
C GLY A 150 10.41 -12.59 28.82
N PHE A 151 11.63 -12.07 28.65
CA PHE A 151 11.96 -10.65 28.90
C PHE A 151 12.37 -9.98 27.59
N THR A 152 11.59 -9.01 27.13
CA THR A 152 11.93 -8.16 25.98
C THR A 152 12.95 -7.07 26.32
N ALA A 153 13.28 -6.90 27.61
CA ALA A 153 14.09 -5.82 28.14
C ALA A 153 15.54 -6.26 28.42
N TYR A 154 16.52 -5.54 27.87
CA TYR A 154 17.95 -5.74 28.15
C TYR A 154 18.60 -4.40 28.57
N ALA A 155 19.71 -4.50 29.30
CA ALA A 155 20.49 -3.34 29.71
C ALA A 155 21.56 -3.01 28.65
N LEU A 156 21.62 -1.75 28.21
CA LEU A 156 22.74 -1.23 27.44
C LEU A 156 23.83 -0.72 28.39
N ASP A 157 25.09 -1.08 28.12
CA ASP A 157 26.25 -0.56 28.83
C ASP A 157 26.72 0.75 28.17
N ASP A 158 25.82 1.74 28.05
CA ASP A 158 26.16 3.08 27.55
C ASP A 158 26.37 4.03 28.74
N ALA A 159 27.57 3.98 29.30
CA ALA A 159 27.91 4.71 30.52
C ALA A 159 28.27 6.17 30.22
N GLY A 160 27.25 7.03 30.16
CA GLY A 160 27.39 8.46 30.45
C GLY A 160 27.42 8.75 31.96
N GLU A 161 26.45 8.22 32.72
CA GLU A 161 26.37 8.43 34.18
C GLU A 161 25.60 7.28 34.87
N ALA A 162 26.30 6.21 35.29
CA ALA A 162 25.89 5.26 36.35
C ALA A 162 24.41 4.78 36.40
N GLY A 163 23.79 4.50 35.25
CA GLY A 163 22.45 3.91 35.15
C GLY A 163 22.40 2.89 34.02
N TYR A 164 21.62 1.81 34.20
CA TYR A 164 21.29 0.88 33.13
C TYR A 164 20.01 1.38 32.45
N ASP A 165 20.07 1.74 31.18
CA ASP A 165 18.87 1.95 30.39
C ASP A 165 18.32 0.60 29.93
N SER A 166 17.05 0.36 30.25
CA SER A 166 16.30 -0.82 29.81
C SER A 166 15.66 -0.53 28.47
N CYS A 167 16.12 -1.20 27.42
CA CYS A 167 15.51 -1.11 26.09
C CYS A 167 14.69 -2.37 25.82
N SER A 168 13.44 -2.21 25.40
CA SER A 168 12.72 -3.29 24.73
C SER A 168 13.26 -3.41 23.32
N GLY A 169 13.77 -4.57 22.93
CA GLY A 169 14.11 -4.82 21.53
C GLY A 169 12.83 -4.83 20.70
N ASP A 170 12.73 -3.93 19.71
CA ASP A 170 11.72 -4.06 18.66
C ASP A 170 12.06 -5.30 17.84
N GLY A 171 11.37 -6.42 18.09
CA GLY A 171 11.56 -7.67 17.37
C GLY A 171 10.83 -8.84 18.01
N SER A 172 10.41 -9.81 17.20
CA SER A 172 9.83 -11.06 17.69
C SER A 172 10.94 -12.07 17.99
N ALA A 173 10.85 -12.75 19.14
CA ALA A 173 11.65 -13.94 19.39
C ALA A 173 10.93 -15.18 18.80
N PRO A 174 11.65 -16.11 18.15
CA PRO A 174 13.07 -16.03 17.77
C PRO A 174 13.31 -15.03 16.63
N GLY A 175 14.50 -14.42 16.61
CA GLY A 175 14.89 -13.48 15.55
C GLY A 175 15.03 -14.18 14.19
N TYR A 176 14.85 -13.43 13.11
CA TYR A 176 14.91 -13.96 11.75
C TYR A 176 15.44 -12.92 10.74
N VAL A 177 15.81 -13.38 9.55
CA VAL A 177 15.86 -12.56 8.34
C VAL A 177 14.78 -13.06 7.39
N ALA A 178 14.02 -12.14 6.80
CA ALA A 178 12.97 -12.47 5.84
C ALA A 178 13.24 -11.78 4.49
N GLY A 179 12.63 -12.31 3.43
CA GLY A 179 12.72 -11.71 2.11
C GLY A 179 14.13 -11.58 1.55
N LEU A 180 15.12 -12.34 2.07
CA LEU A 180 16.47 -12.33 1.52
C LEU A 180 16.37 -12.68 0.03
N SER A 181 16.94 -11.84 -0.81
CA SER A 181 16.98 -12.04 -2.25
C SER A 181 18.27 -11.47 -2.80
N LEU A 182 18.81 -12.17 -3.80
CA LEU A 182 20.00 -11.75 -4.54
C LEU A 182 19.60 -11.43 -5.97
N GLU A 183 19.66 -10.15 -6.32
CA GLU A 183 19.40 -9.66 -7.65
C GLU A 183 20.71 -9.57 -8.43
N GLY A 184 20.91 -10.46 -9.40
CA GLY A 184 22.03 -10.44 -10.32
C GLY A 184 21.90 -9.32 -11.34
N LEU A 185 23.01 -8.63 -11.61
CA LEU A 185 23.14 -7.61 -12.63
C LEU A 185 24.07 -8.13 -13.72
N LEU A 186 23.55 -8.20 -14.94
CA LEU A 186 24.26 -8.77 -16.07
C LEU A 186 24.82 -7.67 -16.96
N SER A 187 26.14 -7.55 -16.99
CA SER A 187 26.86 -6.62 -17.86
C SER A 187 26.97 -7.20 -19.27
N LEU A 188 26.40 -6.53 -20.27
CA LEU A 188 26.56 -6.95 -21.66
C LEU A 188 28.02 -6.80 -22.09
N PRO A 189 28.62 -7.81 -22.73
CA PRO A 189 29.93 -7.66 -23.37
C PRO A 189 29.90 -6.47 -24.32
N GLU A 190 30.92 -5.60 -24.24
CA GLU A 190 30.95 -4.39 -25.08
C GLU A 190 30.92 -4.72 -26.58
N GLY A 191 31.51 -5.86 -26.99
CA GLY A 191 31.44 -6.36 -28.37
C GLY A 191 30.05 -6.80 -28.82
N GLU A 192 29.11 -7.01 -27.90
CA GLU A 192 27.70 -7.30 -28.19
C GLU A 192 26.90 -6.02 -28.44
N ILE A 193 27.36 -4.87 -27.97
CA ILE A 193 26.70 -3.56 -28.17
C ILE A 193 27.08 -3.03 -29.55
N ILE A 194 26.16 -3.11 -30.52
CA ILE A 194 26.36 -2.61 -31.88
C ILE A 194 26.08 -1.11 -31.96
N ASP A 195 25.03 -0.66 -31.29
CA ASP A 195 24.64 0.75 -31.20
C ASP A 195 24.04 0.98 -29.81
N ALA A 196 24.66 1.88 -29.05
CA ALA A 196 24.20 2.29 -27.72
C ALA A 196 22.87 3.05 -27.78
N GLY A 197 22.41 3.46 -28.96
CA GLY A 197 21.16 4.17 -29.14
C GLY A 197 21.25 5.66 -28.77
N ARG A 198 20.13 6.36 -28.93
CA ARG A 198 19.95 7.73 -28.43
C ARG A 198 18.92 7.70 -27.32
N VAL A 199 19.25 8.28 -26.18
CA VAL A 199 18.29 8.55 -25.10
C VAL A 199 17.49 9.79 -25.50
N ARG A 200 16.17 9.65 -25.63
CA ARG A 200 15.29 10.78 -25.96
C ARG A 200 14.61 11.30 -24.71
N VAL A 201 15.15 12.35 -24.10
CA VAL A 201 14.55 12.95 -22.91
C VAL A 201 13.52 14.01 -23.34
N GLU A 202 12.23 13.71 -23.24
CA GLU A 202 11.15 14.69 -23.30
C GLU A 202 10.64 14.94 -21.86
N LEU A 203 11.12 16.01 -21.22
CA LEU A 203 10.62 16.43 -19.90
C LEU A 203 9.45 17.40 -20.10
N ALA A 204 8.22 16.91 -19.95
CA ALA A 204 7.06 17.77 -19.76
C ALA A 204 7.13 18.38 -18.35
N ARG A 205 7.20 19.71 -18.24
CA ARG A 205 7.32 20.43 -16.95
C ARG A 205 6.14 20.19 -16.00
N ASP A 206 5.03 19.68 -16.51
CA ASP A 206 3.76 19.50 -15.79
C ASP A 206 3.37 18.02 -15.62
N PHE A 207 4.26 17.08 -15.98
CA PHE A 207 4.00 15.64 -15.96
C PHE A 207 2.86 15.19 -16.90
N GLY A 208 2.22 16.09 -17.67
CA GLY A 208 0.98 15.89 -18.44
C GLY A 208 1.13 14.90 -19.59
N GLU A 209 2.30 14.94 -20.24
CA GLU A 209 2.73 14.02 -21.28
C GLU A 209 4.11 13.48 -20.90
N LEU A 210 4.19 12.70 -19.82
CA LEU A 210 5.41 12.00 -19.43
C LEU A 210 5.77 10.94 -20.48
N ARG A 211 6.43 11.39 -21.55
CA ARG A 211 7.24 10.59 -22.47
C ARG A 211 8.70 10.69 -22.00
N SER A 212 8.97 10.29 -20.76
CA SER A 212 10.37 10.20 -20.38
C SER A 212 11.03 9.09 -21.19
N GLY A 213 12.17 9.44 -21.80
CA GLY A 213 13.21 8.52 -22.21
C GLY A 213 12.76 7.23 -22.89
N ASP A 214 12.42 7.25 -24.17
CA ASP A 214 12.48 6.00 -24.95
C ASP A 214 13.93 5.75 -25.35
N HIS A 215 14.38 4.50 -25.20
CA HIS A 215 15.72 4.08 -25.57
C HIS A 215 15.70 2.79 -26.38
N ILE A 216 16.52 2.74 -27.43
CA ILE A 216 16.70 1.56 -28.29
C ILE A 216 18.17 1.18 -28.30
N LEU A 217 18.51 0.09 -27.61
CA LEU A 217 19.83 -0.53 -27.65
C LEU A 217 19.86 -1.55 -28.80
N VAL A 218 20.83 -1.43 -29.71
CA VAL A 218 21.02 -2.43 -30.78
C VAL A 218 22.14 -3.37 -30.37
N VAL A 219 21.82 -4.65 -30.24
CA VAL A 219 22.74 -5.70 -29.82
C VAL A 219 22.96 -6.74 -30.91
N ASP A 220 24.12 -7.37 -30.88
CA ASP A 220 24.44 -8.53 -31.71
C ASP A 220 23.56 -9.72 -31.30
N ASN A 221 22.97 -10.40 -32.28
CA ASN A 221 22.15 -11.59 -32.05
C ASN A 221 22.60 -12.77 -32.93
N ARG A 222 23.88 -12.79 -33.36
CA ARG A 222 24.44 -13.85 -34.22
C ARG A 222 24.33 -15.25 -33.60
N SER A 223 24.36 -15.36 -32.27
CA SER A 223 24.25 -16.64 -31.55
C SER A 223 22.80 -16.99 -31.21
N GLY A 224 21.82 -16.18 -31.59
CA GLY A 224 20.41 -16.37 -31.22
C GLY A 224 20.10 -16.06 -29.75
N GLN A 225 21.03 -15.41 -29.04
CA GLN A 225 20.94 -15.13 -27.61
C GLN A 225 19.96 -14.02 -27.24
N TRP A 226 19.13 -13.54 -28.17
CA TRP A 226 17.99 -12.66 -27.90
C TRP A 226 16.67 -13.22 -28.46
N LEU A 227 16.62 -14.49 -28.87
CA LEU A 227 15.41 -15.13 -29.39
C LEU A 227 14.45 -15.54 -28.25
N PRO A 228 13.21 -15.02 -28.23
CA PRO A 228 12.20 -15.45 -27.25
C PRO A 228 11.87 -16.95 -27.41
N GLY A 229 11.73 -17.66 -26.29
CA GLY A 229 11.33 -19.08 -26.28
C GLY A 229 12.45 -20.09 -26.55
N SER A 230 13.70 -19.64 -26.69
CA SER A 230 14.87 -20.51 -26.58
C SER A 230 15.27 -20.66 -25.10
N ASP A 231 16.02 -21.71 -24.74
CA ASP A 231 16.64 -21.91 -23.41
C ASP A 231 17.76 -20.88 -23.18
N ASN A 232 17.39 -19.62 -23.27
CA ASN A 232 18.29 -18.50 -23.31
C ASN A 232 18.25 -17.77 -21.98
N PHE A 233 19.40 -17.72 -21.33
CA PHE A 233 19.54 -17.20 -19.99
C PHE A 233 19.13 -15.73 -19.86
N TYR A 234 19.21 -14.94 -20.94
CA TYR A 234 18.76 -13.54 -20.94
C TYR A 234 17.26 -13.40 -20.59
N PHE A 235 16.48 -14.47 -20.76
CA PHE A 235 15.05 -14.55 -20.42
C PHE A 235 14.73 -15.40 -19.20
N LEU A 236 15.74 -15.89 -18.46
CA LEU A 236 15.49 -16.64 -17.22
C LEU A 236 15.01 -15.72 -16.09
N GLY A 237 14.16 -16.28 -15.24
CA GLY A 237 13.59 -15.62 -14.06
C GLY A 237 12.35 -14.79 -14.39
N LEU A 238 12.37 -13.53 -13.99
CA LEU A 238 11.23 -12.61 -14.12
C LEU A 238 10.78 -12.44 -15.58
N PRO A 239 9.49 -12.17 -15.82
CA PRO A 239 8.99 -11.72 -17.11
C PRO A 239 9.90 -10.62 -17.65
N TRP A 240 10.29 -10.73 -18.90
CA TRP A 240 11.32 -9.88 -19.47
C TRP A 240 10.97 -8.37 -19.41
N ARG A 241 9.67 -8.03 -19.37
CA ARG A 241 9.13 -6.67 -19.18
C ARG A 241 9.33 -6.08 -17.78
N GLU A 242 9.75 -6.89 -16.82
CA GLU A 242 10.07 -6.45 -15.47
C GLU A 242 11.57 -6.20 -15.30
N LYS A 243 12.38 -6.63 -16.27
CA LYS A 243 13.80 -6.32 -16.31
C LYS A 243 14.00 -4.84 -16.67
N ARG A 244 14.98 -4.25 -16.01
CA ARG A 244 15.57 -2.95 -16.21
C ARG A 244 16.83 -3.04 -17.07
N LEU A 245 17.12 -1.95 -17.76
CA LEU A 245 18.31 -1.70 -18.53
C LEU A 245 18.95 -0.41 -18.00
N ALA A 246 20.19 -0.50 -17.51
CA ALA A 246 20.99 0.66 -17.17
C ALA A 246 22.09 0.84 -18.22
N LEU A 247 22.12 2.01 -18.86
CA LEU A 247 23.17 2.42 -19.79
C LEU A 247 24.16 3.32 -19.06
N HIS A 248 25.44 2.99 -19.19
CA HIS A 248 26.54 3.76 -18.62
C HIS A 248 27.48 4.20 -19.72
N HIS A 249 27.94 5.44 -19.63
CA HIS A 249 29.04 5.96 -20.43
C HIS A 249 30.27 6.09 -19.55
N GLY A 250 31.43 5.74 -20.08
CA GLY A 250 32.67 5.89 -19.37
C GLY A 250 33.79 6.37 -20.26
N TRP A 251 34.88 6.81 -19.64
CA TRP A 251 36.11 7.16 -20.33
C TRP A 251 37.23 6.31 -19.78
N GLU A 252 37.87 5.55 -20.66
CA GLU A 252 39.06 4.77 -20.31
C GLU A 252 40.26 5.71 -20.18
N LEU A 253 40.80 5.81 -18.97
CA LEU A 253 41.98 6.60 -18.65
C LEU A 253 43.26 5.90 -19.13
N PRO A 254 44.41 6.61 -19.27
CA PRO A 254 45.69 6.04 -19.72
C PRO A 254 46.30 4.87 -18.89
N GLY A 255 45.58 4.32 -17.91
CA GLY A 255 45.94 3.10 -17.17
C GLY A 255 44.94 1.94 -17.34
N GLY A 256 43.95 2.07 -18.24
CA GLY A 256 42.89 1.07 -18.46
C GLY A 256 41.72 1.14 -17.49
N ALA A 257 41.79 2.01 -16.47
CA ALA A 257 40.67 2.28 -15.58
C ALA A 257 39.56 3.03 -16.32
N VAL A 258 38.30 2.64 -16.09
CA VAL A 258 37.12 3.31 -16.66
C VAL A 258 36.26 3.80 -15.51
N GLU A 259 36.01 5.10 -15.48
CA GLU A 259 34.98 5.69 -14.61
C GLU A 259 33.64 5.61 -15.35
N TRP A 260 32.65 4.96 -14.75
CA TRP A 260 31.32 4.79 -15.34
C TRP A 260 30.33 5.79 -14.76
N LEU A 261 29.63 6.48 -15.65
CA LEU A 261 28.52 7.37 -15.32
C LEU A 261 27.21 6.74 -15.85
N PRO A 262 26.22 6.45 -14.99
CA PRO A 262 24.89 6.08 -15.46
C PRO A 262 24.26 7.24 -16.23
N VAL A 263 23.81 6.99 -17.45
CA VAL A 263 23.19 8.00 -18.32
C VAL A 263 21.71 7.73 -18.59
N TYR A 264 21.24 6.51 -18.33
CA TYR A 264 19.85 6.11 -18.52
C TYR A 264 19.53 4.84 -17.73
N GLN A 265 18.32 4.78 -17.18
CA GLN A 265 17.74 3.58 -16.60
C GLN A 265 16.31 3.43 -17.11
N GLY A 266 15.99 2.28 -17.69
CA GLY A 266 14.68 2.01 -18.26
C GLY A 266 14.19 0.61 -17.96
N VAL A 267 12.88 0.40 -18.03
CA VAL A 267 12.24 -0.91 -18.03
C VAL A 267 12.12 -1.39 -19.47
N LEU A 268 12.43 -2.66 -19.70
CA LEU A 268 12.36 -3.27 -21.02
C LEU A 268 10.90 -3.40 -21.52
N GLU A 269 10.61 -2.99 -22.76
CA GLU A 269 9.23 -2.94 -23.30
C GLU A 269 8.99 -3.84 -24.51
N ARG A 270 9.83 -3.69 -25.54
CA ARG A 270 9.81 -4.53 -26.75
C ARG A 270 11.18 -5.04 -27.21
N LEU A 271 11.23 -6.27 -27.72
CA LEU A 271 12.34 -6.78 -28.51
C LEU A 271 11.99 -6.70 -30.00
N GLY A 272 12.68 -5.83 -30.72
CA GLY A 272 12.48 -5.53 -32.13
C GLY A 272 13.65 -5.96 -33.02
N GLY A 273 13.54 -5.69 -34.32
CA GLY A 273 14.66 -5.82 -35.26
C GLY A 273 15.13 -7.24 -35.59
N MET A 274 14.48 -8.28 -35.04
CA MET A 274 14.83 -9.67 -35.31
C MET A 274 14.31 -10.11 -36.69
N SER A 275 15.17 -10.10 -37.72
CA SER A 275 14.78 -10.63 -39.03
C SER A 275 14.76 -12.17 -39.01
N HIS A 276 13.62 -12.78 -39.35
CA HIS A 276 13.48 -14.24 -39.43
C HIS A 276 14.32 -14.94 -40.52
N ALA A 277 14.94 -14.17 -41.41
CA ALA A 277 15.79 -14.72 -42.46
C ALA A 277 17.25 -14.80 -41.99
N TRP A 278 17.77 -16.03 -41.84
CA TRP A 278 19.17 -16.36 -41.50
C TRP A 278 20.21 -15.59 -42.33
N ARG A 279 19.86 -15.06 -43.51
CA ARG A 279 20.79 -14.38 -44.42
C ARG A 279 21.01 -12.88 -44.14
N GLY A 280 20.40 -12.31 -43.10
CA GLY A 280 20.52 -10.90 -42.72
C GLY A 280 21.57 -10.61 -41.64
N ARG A 281 21.79 -9.32 -41.33
CA ARG A 281 22.56 -8.92 -40.14
C ARG A 281 21.78 -9.34 -38.89
N HIS A 282 22.28 -10.31 -38.14
CA HIS A 282 21.66 -10.76 -36.89
C HIS A 282 21.77 -9.68 -35.81
N ARG A 283 20.73 -8.87 -35.67
CA ARG A 283 20.63 -7.80 -34.68
C ARG A 283 19.35 -7.97 -33.89
N ALA A 284 19.37 -7.61 -32.63
CA ALA A 284 18.17 -7.38 -31.85
C ALA A 284 18.13 -5.91 -31.42
N GLN A 285 16.91 -5.36 -31.33
CA GLN A 285 16.65 -4.05 -30.77
C GLN A 285 16.00 -4.25 -29.42
N VAL A 286 16.70 -3.88 -28.36
CA VAL A 286 16.17 -3.88 -26.99
C VAL A 286 15.60 -2.49 -26.74
N GLU A 287 14.28 -2.40 -26.80
CA GLU A 287 13.54 -1.16 -26.56
C GLU A 287 13.16 -1.11 -25.08
N SER A 288 13.41 0.04 -24.46
CA SER A 288 13.08 0.29 -23.07
C SER A 288 12.45 1.67 -22.93
N GLN A 289 11.61 1.78 -21.92
CA GLN A 289 11.02 3.03 -21.46
C GLN A 289 11.67 3.42 -20.15
N ASP A 290 11.93 4.71 -19.95
CA ASP A 290 12.40 5.28 -18.69
C ASP A 290 11.66 4.70 -17.47
N TRP A 291 12.46 4.27 -16.49
CA TRP A 291 11.95 3.52 -15.34
C TRP A 291 11.03 4.37 -14.47
N LEU A 292 11.34 5.65 -14.28
CA LEU A 292 10.52 6.56 -13.48
C LEU A 292 9.13 6.73 -14.11
N ALA A 293 9.00 6.99 -15.41
CA ALA A 293 7.67 7.05 -16.02
C ALA A 293 6.94 5.72 -15.98
N ALA A 294 7.62 4.61 -16.23
CA ALA A 294 6.99 3.30 -16.20
C ALA A 294 6.37 3.03 -14.81
N ARG A 295 7.04 3.44 -13.73
CA ARG A 295 6.52 3.35 -12.35
C ARG A 295 5.42 4.37 -12.07
N LEU A 296 5.58 5.62 -12.49
CA LEU A 296 4.58 6.68 -12.29
C LEU A 296 3.26 6.45 -13.07
N ARG A 297 3.27 5.61 -14.11
CA ARG A 297 2.05 5.18 -14.82
C ARG A 297 1.25 4.12 -14.07
N ARG A 298 1.82 3.49 -13.02
CA ARG A 298 1.08 2.52 -12.21
C ARG A 298 -0.02 3.24 -11.44
N SER A 299 -1.20 2.62 -11.41
CA SER A 299 -2.32 3.12 -10.62
C SER A 299 -2.08 2.90 -9.13
N ILE A 300 -2.40 3.90 -8.33
CA ILE A 300 -2.50 3.81 -6.88
C ILE A 300 -3.97 3.77 -6.47
N GLY A 301 -4.21 3.22 -5.27
CA GLY A 301 -5.58 3.09 -4.74
C GLY A 301 -6.48 2.17 -5.58
N GLY A 302 -5.88 1.21 -6.29
CA GLY A 302 -6.62 0.15 -6.98
C GLY A 302 -7.24 -0.84 -6.01
N PRO A 303 -8.17 -1.71 -6.47
CA PRO A 303 -8.68 -2.79 -5.64
C PRO A 303 -7.55 -3.73 -5.20
N GLY A 304 -7.68 -4.31 -4.01
CA GLY A 304 -6.77 -5.35 -3.51
C GLY A 304 -6.86 -6.63 -4.33
N GLU A 305 -6.02 -7.62 -4.00
CA GLU A 305 -6.04 -8.94 -4.66
C GLU A 305 -7.39 -9.68 -4.47
N ASP A 306 -8.10 -9.36 -3.39
CA ASP A 306 -9.45 -9.81 -3.07
C ASP A 306 -10.55 -9.08 -3.86
N GLY A 307 -10.19 -8.08 -4.66
CA GLY A 307 -11.11 -7.20 -5.37
C GLY A 307 -11.75 -6.13 -4.48
N GLU A 308 -11.43 -6.07 -3.18
CA GLU A 308 -11.95 -5.03 -2.31
C GLU A 308 -11.38 -3.67 -2.68
N ARG A 309 -12.22 -2.64 -2.66
CA ARG A 309 -11.78 -1.26 -2.93
C ARG A 309 -10.90 -0.76 -1.80
N ARG A 310 -9.66 -0.44 -2.15
CA ARG A 310 -8.64 0.09 -1.22
C ARG A 310 -8.09 1.40 -1.78
N PRO A 311 -8.86 2.50 -1.71
CA PRO A 311 -8.38 3.80 -2.16
C PRO A 311 -7.08 4.19 -1.44
N PHE A 312 -6.25 4.99 -2.10
CA PHE A 312 -5.10 5.63 -1.44
C PHE A 312 -5.60 6.87 -0.70
N LEU A 313 -5.40 6.89 0.62
CA LEU A 313 -6.01 7.86 1.52
C LEU A 313 -4.97 8.46 2.47
N ARG A 314 -4.97 9.79 2.57
CA ARG A 314 -4.22 10.56 3.58
C ARG A 314 -4.99 11.82 3.94
N GLY A 315 -4.81 12.31 5.15
CA GLY A 315 -5.37 13.58 5.61
C GLY A 315 -6.89 13.61 5.72
N ALA A 316 -7.44 14.82 5.70
CA ALA A 316 -8.88 15.07 5.73
C ALA A 316 -9.45 15.39 4.33
N TYR A 317 -10.43 14.62 3.87
CA TYR A 317 -11.02 14.77 2.53
C TYR A 317 -12.53 14.54 2.54
N ARG A 318 -13.18 14.92 1.44
CA ARG A 318 -14.60 14.66 1.20
C ARG A 318 -14.73 13.45 0.29
N ALA A 319 -15.49 12.44 0.72
CA ALA A 319 -15.71 11.22 -0.02
C ALA A 319 -17.19 10.92 -0.20
N ARG A 320 -17.52 10.28 -1.32
CA ARG A 320 -18.86 9.80 -1.60
C ARG A 320 -19.06 8.45 -0.92
N ALA A 321 -20.18 8.28 -0.25
CA ALA A 321 -20.58 7.01 0.32
C ALA A 321 -21.52 6.27 -0.63
N GLU A 322 -21.45 4.94 -0.63
CA GLU A 322 -22.27 4.08 -1.49
C GLU A 322 -23.28 3.29 -0.68
N LEU A 323 -24.51 3.20 -1.18
CA LEU A 323 -25.56 2.42 -0.53
C LEU A 323 -25.24 0.93 -0.62
N THR A 324 -25.00 0.27 0.51
CA THR A 324 -24.69 -1.16 0.59
C THR A 324 -25.88 -1.99 1.01
N GLU A 325 -26.73 -1.47 1.90
CA GLU A 325 -27.86 -2.20 2.47
C GLU A 325 -29.03 -1.26 2.77
N THR A 326 -30.25 -1.80 2.77
CA THR A 326 -31.44 -1.10 3.22
C THR A 326 -32.21 -2.00 4.18
N THR A 327 -32.28 -1.56 5.44
CA THR A 327 -33.20 -2.14 6.42
C THR A 327 -34.59 -1.57 6.18
N ALA A 328 -35.54 -2.43 5.82
CA ALA A 328 -36.91 -2.01 5.56
C ALA A 328 -37.58 -1.43 6.81
N ALA A 329 -38.57 -0.56 6.60
CA ALA A 329 -39.41 -0.06 7.67
C ALA A 329 -40.12 -1.22 8.40
N THR A 330 -40.18 -1.16 9.72
CA THR A 330 -40.84 -2.18 10.54
C THR A 330 -41.88 -1.55 11.45
N VAL A 331 -42.87 -2.34 11.85
CA VAL A 331 -43.87 -1.93 12.85
C VAL A 331 -43.87 -2.98 13.95
N ASP A 332 -43.60 -2.54 15.17
CA ASP A 332 -43.61 -3.40 16.34
C ASP A 332 -45.06 -3.86 16.62
N ALA A 333 -45.23 -5.05 17.18
CA ALA A 333 -46.55 -5.55 17.54
C ALA A 333 -47.19 -4.64 18.62
N PRO A 334 -48.51 -4.34 18.54
CA PRO A 334 -49.18 -3.55 19.56
C PRO A 334 -49.15 -4.17 20.95
N VAL A 335 -48.77 -3.37 21.93
CA VAL A 335 -48.81 -3.71 23.35
C VAL A 335 -50.06 -3.12 23.98
N LYS A 336 -50.98 -3.99 24.41
CA LYS A 336 -52.21 -3.59 25.10
C LYS A 336 -51.96 -3.34 26.59
N SER A 337 -52.64 -2.33 27.14
CA SER A 337 -52.81 -2.11 28.57
C SER A 337 -54.27 -1.73 28.85
N GLY A 338 -54.92 -2.46 29.76
CA GLY A 338 -56.34 -2.32 30.08
C GLY A 338 -57.07 -3.66 30.15
N SER A 339 -58.35 -3.65 30.54
CA SER A 339 -59.11 -4.86 30.90
C SER A 339 -60.03 -5.43 29.82
N GLY A 340 -60.26 -4.71 28.71
CA GLY A 340 -61.00 -5.25 27.56
C GLY A 340 -60.29 -6.44 26.90
N SER A 341 -61.04 -7.21 26.12
CA SER A 341 -60.54 -8.45 25.51
C SER A 341 -60.01 -8.27 24.08
N ALA A 342 -60.25 -7.11 23.45
CA ALA A 342 -59.90 -6.86 22.04
C ALA A 342 -58.38 -6.85 21.78
N ILE A 343 -58.01 -7.38 20.61
CA ILE A 343 -56.64 -7.35 20.08
C ILE A 343 -56.59 -6.30 18.97
N LEU A 344 -55.62 -5.38 19.05
CA LEU A 344 -55.33 -4.43 17.96
C LEU A 344 -54.35 -5.08 16.98
N THR A 345 -54.68 -5.04 15.70
CA THR A 345 -53.76 -5.41 14.62
C THR A 345 -53.43 -4.20 13.76
N VAL A 346 -52.14 -4.03 13.43
CA VAL A 346 -51.68 -2.98 12.50
C VAL A 346 -51.50 -3.60 11.11
N ALA A 347 -52.08 -2.96 10.11
CA ALA A 347 -51.97 -3.31 8.70
C ALA A 347 -51.28 -2.20 7.91
N GLY A 348 -50.74 -2.56 6.75
CA GLY A 348 -50.02 -1.65 5.86
C GLY A 348 -48.50 -1.64 6.07
N ALA A 349 -47.81 -0.81 5.29
CA ALA A 349 -46.36 -0.63 5.37
C ALA A 349 -46.08 0.80 5.75
N TYR A 350 -45.24 1.00 6.78
CA TYR A 350 -44.88 2.33 7.23
C TYR A 350 -44.08 3.09 6.16
N ARG A 351 -44.51 4.31 5.83
CA ARG A 351 -43.90 5.18 4.81
C ARG A 351 -43.31 6.47 5.38
N GLY A 352 -43.36 6.63 6.70
CA GLY A 352 -42.82 7.81 7.36
C GLY A 352 -41.30 7.78 7.41
N GLU A 353 -40.71 8.97 7.57
CA GLU A 353 -39.25 9.15 7.54
C GLU A 353 -38.59 9.10 8.93
N GLU A 354 -39.39 9.00 9.98
CA GLU A 354 -38.95 9.07 11.36
C GLU A 354 -39.54 7.90 12.13
N ASN A 355 -38.86 7.47 13.19
CA ASN A 355 -39.47 6.53 14.12
C ASN A 355 -40.63 7.24 14.84
N ARG A 356 -41.82 6.64 14.84
CA ARG A 356 -43.01 7.21 15.49
C ARG A 356 -43.64 6.24 16.47
N ALA A 357 -43.94 6.76 17.65
CA ALA A 357 -44.70 6.05 18.69
C ALA A 357 -46.19 6.37 18.54
N TYR A 358 -46.97 5.35 18.20
CA TYR A 358 -48.41 5.44 18.07
C TYR A 358 -49.10 4.97 19.34
N ARG A 359 -50.21 5.64 19.68
CA ARG A 359 -51.07 5.28 20.79
C ARG A 359 -52.53 5.30 20.37
N VAL A 360 -53.22 4.20 20.59
CA VAL A 360 -54.66 4.04 20.39
C VAL A 360 -55.32 3.93 21.76
N THR A 361 -56.47 4.57 21.97
CA THR A 361 -57.18 4.56 23.26
C THR A 361 -58.67 4.42 23.06
N ALA A 362 -59.28 3.42 23.70
CA ALA A 362 -60.73 3.26 23.72
C ALA A 362 -61.38 4.40 24.53
N GLU A 363 -62.32 5.10 23.92
CA GLU A 363 -63.05 6.21 24.53
C GLU A 363 -64.32 5.75 25.23
N THR A 364 -64.95 4.69 24.72
CA THR A 364 -66.17 4.11 25.29
C THR A 364 -66.03 2.60 25.49
N THR A 365 -66.68 2.08 26.54
CA THR A 365 -66.84 0.64 26.76
C THR A 365 -67.89 0.07 25.79
N GLY A 366 -67.63 -1.09 25.18
CA GLY A 366 -68.55 -1.76 24.26
C GLY A 366 -67.90 -2.87 23.45
N GLU A 367 -68.67 -3.43 22.50
CA GLU A 367 -68.20 -4.46 21.57
C GLU A 367 -67.66 -3.85 20.27
N LEU A 368 -66.92 -4.63 19.49
CA LEU A 368 -66.48 -4.28 18.14
C LEU A 368 -67.65 -3.79 17.25
N GLY A 369 -67.47 -2.66 16.56
CA GLY A 369 -68.52 -2.03 15.74
C GLY A 369 -69.44 -1.08 16.49
N SER A 370 -69.31 -0.96 17.81
CA SER A 370 -70.12 -0.07 18.65
C SER A 370 -69.31 0.84 19.57
N ALA A 371 -68.18 0.35 20.08
CA ALA A 371 -67.25 1.15 20.85
C ALA A 371 -66.55 2.20 19.97
N THR A 372 -66.08 3.29 20.59
CA THR A 372 -65.32 4.34 19.92
C THR A 372 -63.91 4.43 20.50
N PHE A 373 -62.97 4.88 19.68
CA PHE A 373 -61.59 5.10 20.06
C PHE A 373 -61.04 6.39 19.44
N ARG A 374 -59.89 6.79 19.98
CA ARG A 374 -59.04 7.86 19.44
C ARG A 374 -57.61 7.38 19.28
N TRP A 375 -56.85 8.04 18.41
CA TRP A 375 -55.44 7.68 18.21
C TRP A 375 -54.52 8.88 18.08
N SER A 376 -53.26 8.63 18.37
CA SER A 376 -52.17 9.60 18.42
C SER A 376 -50.94 9.06 17.70
N ALA A 377 -50.21 9.94 17.00
CA ALA A 377 -48.92 9.65 16.35
C ALA A 377 -47.71 10.09 17.20
N ASN A 378 -47.94 10.58 18.42
CA ASN A 378 -46.92 11.06 19.34
C ASN A 378 -47.23 10.63 20.79
N ASP A 379 -47.52 9.33 20.93
CA ASP A 379 -47.75 8.65 22.22
C ASP A 379 -48.79 9.33 23.15
N GLY A 380 -49.81 9.94 22.57
CA GLY A 380 -50.91 10.57 23.31
C GLY A 380 -50.69 12.03 23.70
N GLN A 381 -49.59 12.66 23.26
CA GLN A 381 -49.40 14.11 23.46
C GLN A 381 -50.45 14.93 22.70
N SER A 382 -50.83 14.48 21.51
CA SER A 382 -51.92 15.05 20.71
C SER A 382 -52.73 13.96 20.02
N TRP A 383 -54.04 14.16 19.90
CA TRP A 383 -54.95 13.23 19.24
C TRP A 383 -55.16 13.66 17.80
N ARG A 384 -54.96 12.74 16.86
CA ARG A 384 -55.15 12.98 15.43
C ARG A 384 -56.62 12.92 15.06
N GLU A 385 -57.30 11.89 15.55
CA GLU A 385 -58.73 11.70 15.38
C GLU A 385 -59.34 11.11 16.65
N THR A 386 -60.62 11.39 16.88
CA THR A 386 -61.39 11.00 18.07
C THR A 386 -62.80 10.59 17.67
N GLY A 387 -63.47 9.77 18.49
CA GLY A 387 -64.85 9.32 18.27
C GLY A 387 -64.99 8.32 17.12
N ILE A 388 -63.90 7.62 16.76
CA ILE A 388 -63.87 6.68 15.64
C ILE A 388 -64.49 5.37 16.09
N VAL A 389 -65.46 4.84 15.36
CA VAL A 389 -66.06 3.53 15.68
C VAL A 389 -65.04 2.41 15.45
N THR A 390 -64.95 1.44 16.35
CA THR A 390 -64.06 0.29 16.21
C THR A 390 -64.49 -0.60 15.05
N THR A 391 -63.56 -1.03 14.20
CA THR A 391 -63.86 -1.84 12.99
C THR A 391 -63.00 -3.11 12.92
N GLY A 392 -63.52 -4.13 12.22
CA GLY A 392 -62.83 -5.37 11.94
C GLY A 392 -61.91 -5.28 10.71
N PRO A 393 -61.27 -6.40 10.31
CA PRO A 393 -60.32 -6.45 9.18
C PRO A 393 -60.94 -6.09 7.82
N GLU A 394 -62.27 -6.12 7.68
CA GLU A 394 -62.99 -5.76 6.47
C GLU A 394 -63.00 -4.26 6.15
N ASP A 395 -62.86 -3.40 7.17
CA ASP A 395 -62.78 -1.94 7.00
C ASP A 395 -61.77 -1.31 7.97
N PRO A 396 -60.46 -1.55 7.81
CA PRO A 396 -59.45 -1.02 8.72
C PRO A 396 -59.42 0.51 8.71
N VAL A 397 -59.32 1.11 9.90
CA VAL A 397 -59.18 2.55 10.06
C VAL A 397 -57.81 2.98 9.59
N ARG A 398 -57.77 3.78 8.51
CA ARG A 398 -56.53 4.34 7.98
C ARG A 398 -55.92 5.34 8.96
N MET A 399 -54.62 5.21 9.18
CA MET A 399 -53.80 6.14 9.94
C MET A 399 -52.87 6.90 8.99
N GLU A 400 -52.03 7.78 9.56
CA GLU A 400 -50.97 8.46 8.82
C GLU A 400 -49.88 7.49 8.33
N GLU A 401 -49.09 7.95 7.35
CA GLU A 401 -47.88 7.27 6.87
C GLU A 401 -48.11 5.84 6.32
N GLY A 402 -49.29 5.58 5.77
CA GLY A 402 -49.61 4.32 5.08
C GLY A 402 -49.97 3.16 6.01
N LEU A 403 -50.13 3.42 7.31
CA LEU A 403 -50.62 2.45 8.28
C LEU A 403 -52.14 2.46 8.35
N ALA A 404 -52.70 1.35 8.79
CA ALA A 404 -54.09 1.22 9.19
C ALA A 404 -54.18 0.30 10.40
N VAL A 405 -55.25 0.42 11.18
CA VAL A 405 -55.52 -0.46 12.32
C VAL A 405 -56.91 -1.03 12.26
N TYR A 406 -57.05 -2.24 12.76
CA TYR A 406 -58.33 -2.89 12.99
C TYR A 406 -58.27 -3.70 14.28
N PHE A 407 -59.41 -4.16 14.75
CA PHE A 407 -59.52 -4.93 15.97
C PHE A 407 -60.12 -6.31 15.72
N GLU A 408 -59.70 -7.27 16.52
CA GLU A 408 -60.30 -8.59 16.61
C GLU A 408 -60.99 -8.74 17.97
N ALA A 409 -62.24 -9.20 17.95
CA ALA A 409 -63.04 -9.40 19.14
C ALA A 409 -62.46 -10.53 20.01
N GLY A 410 -62.53 -10.35 21.33
CA GLY A 410 -62.03 -11.31 22.32
C GLY A 410 -63.16 -12.02 23.06
N ILE A 411 -62.81 -12.62 24.21
CA ILE A 411 -63.80 -13.23 25.12
C ILE A 411 -64.16 -12.23 26.22
N GLY A 412 -65.45 -11.88 26.32
CA GLY A 412 -65.94 -10.82 27.20
C GLY A 412 -65.90 -9.45 26.53
N ASN A 413 -66.18 -8.38 27.25
CA ASN A 413 -66.24 -7.02 26.68
C ASN A 413 -64.98 -6.72 25.86
N ASP A 414 -65.15 -6.48 24.56
CA ASP A 414 -64.03 -6.19 23.66
C ASP A 414 -63.25 -4.94 24.11
N PHE A 415 -63.98 -3.87 24.43
CA PHE A 415 -63.39 -2.58 24.81
C PHE A 415 -63.88 -2.13 26.18
N VAL A 416 -62.95 -1.67 27.01
CA VAL A 416 -63.23 -0.90 28.24
C VAL A 416 -62.67 0.50 28.07
N ALA A 417 -63.45 1.53 28.38
CA ALA A 417 -62.99 2.92 28.27
C ALA A 417 -61.68 3.13 29.05
N GLY A 418 -60.66 3.68 28.38
CA GLY A 418 -59.31 3.83 28.92
C GLY A 418 -58.34 2.71 28.54
N ASP A 419 -58.79 1.62 27.91
CA ASP A 419 -57.90 0.65 27.28
C ASP A 419 -56.99 1.35 26.26
N THR A 420 -55.72 0.97 26.26
CA THR A 420 -54.69 1.58 25.42
C THR A 420 -53.90 0.51 24.68
N TRP A 421 -53.49 0.84 23.47
CA TRP A 421 -52.52 0.07 22.70
C TRP A 421 -51.42 1.00 22.23
N THR A 422 -50.17 0.56 22.38
CA THR A 422 -49.00 1.31 21.93
C THR A 422 -48.17 0.46 20.98
N PHE A 423 -47.65 1.06 19.93
CA PHE A 423 -46.71 0.42 19.02
C PHE A 423 -45.77 1.47 18.42
N THR A 424 -44.58 1.03 17.99
CA THR A 424 -43.62 1.90 17.31
C THR A 424 -43.50 1.49 15.86
N ALA A 425 -43.65 2.45 14.96
CA ALA A 425 -43.27 2.28 13.57
C ALA A 425 -41.85 2.82 13.39
N ARG A 426 -40.95 2.01 12.86
CA ARG A 426 -39.56 2.35 12.60
C ARG A 426 -39.39 2.66 11.12
N ALA A 427 -38.83 3.83 10.82
CA ALA A 427 -38.51 4.25 9.47
C ALA A 427 -37.46 3.32 8.85
N PRO A 428 -37.38 3.23 7.52
CA PRO A 428 -36.34 2.44 6.88
C PRO A 428 -34.96 3.08 7.17
N VAL A 429 -33.94 2.25 7.30
CA VAL A 429 -32.55 2.68 7.52
C VAL A 429 -31.71 2.29 6.31
N PHE A 430 -31.05 3.27 5.72
CA PHE A 430 -30.16 3.10 4.58
C PHE A 430 -28.72 3.08 5.08
N HIS A 431 -27.98 2.02 4.75
CA HIS A 431 -26.60 1.82 5.17
C HIS A 431 -25.71 2.20 4.00
N TYR A 432 -24.97 3.28 4.16
CA TYR A 432 -23.97 3.72 3.21
C TYR A 432 -22.57 3.37 3.72
N ARG A 433 -21.63 3.16 2.82
CA ARG A 433 -20.23 2.89 3.17
C ARG A 433 -19.29 3.86 2.45
N VAL A 434 -18.38 4.46 3.22
CA VAL A 434 -17.18 5.13 2.70
C VAL A 434 -16.03 4.14 2.76
N TYR A 435 -15.40 3.86 1.63
CA TYR A 435 -14.32 2.87 1.55
C TYR A 435 -13.00 3.41 2.12
N GLY A 436 -12.21 2.52 2.73
CA GLY A 436 -10.88 2.81 3.27
C GLY A 436 -10.81 3.09 4.78
N ALA A 437 -11.88 2.75 5.51
CA ALA A 437 -11.88 2.63 6.96
C ALA A 437 -10.82 1.61 7.45
N PRO A 438 -10.34 1.67 8.71
CA PRO A 438 -10.77 2.59 9.77
C PRO A 438 -10.32 4.02 9.51
N PHE A 439 -11.15 4.99 9.90
CA PHE A 439 -10.85 6.42 9.91
C PHE A 439 -10.59 6.89 11.34
N GLU A 440 -9.81 7.96 11.49
CA GLU A 440 -9.69 8.65 12.78
C GLU A 440 -11.03 9.24 13.19
N SER A 441 -11.73 9.88 12.23
CA SER A 441 -13.08 10.40 12.44
C SER A 441 -13.85 10.62 11.13
N ILE A 442 -15.18 10.67 11.25
CA ILE A 442 -16.09 11.19 10.22
C ILE A 442 -16.71 12.47 10.82
N THR A 443 -16.23 13.63 10.39
CA THR A 443 -16.57 14.90 11.06
C THR A 443 -17.92 15.45 10.63
N ASP A 444 -18.25 15.30 9.36
CA ASP A 444 -19.44 15.88 8.75
C ASP A 444 -20.05 14.92 7.73
N VAL A 445 -21.38 14.88 7.64
CA VAL A 445 -22.13 14.09 6.65
C VAL A 445 -23.04 15.02 5.86
N TYR A 446 -23.05 14.85 4.55
CA TYR A 446 -23.81 15.65 3.60
C TYR A 446 -24.85 14.76 2.92
N LEU A 447 -26.13 15.12 3.04
CA LEU A 447 -27.22 14.48 2.33
C LEU A 447 -27.65 15.40 1.18
N ASN A 448 -27.53 14.93 -0.06
CA ASN A 448 -27.80 15.71 -1.27
C ASN A 448 -27.05 17.06 -1.33
N GLY A 449 -25.85 17.10 -0.74
CA GLY A 449 -24.97 18.29 -0.71
C GLY A 449 -25.14 19.19 0.51
N GLU A 450 -26.17 18.99 1.33
CA GLU A 450 -26.42 19.76 2.56
C GLU A 450 -25.88 19.01 3.78
N GLU A 451 -25.08 19.69 4.61
CA GLU A 451 -24.57 19.13 5.86
C GLU A 451 -25.72 18.89 6.83
N THR A 452 -25.78 17.70 7.42
CA THR A 452 -26.78 17.38 8.43
C THR A 452 -26.25 16.39 9.45
N ARG A 453 -26.75 16.54 10.67
CA ARG A 453 -26.57 15.57 11.77
C ARG A 453 -27.90 14.91 12.15
N ASP A 454 -28.99 15.38 11.57
CA ASP A 454 -30.30 14.82 11.83
C ASP A 454 -30.46 13.50 11.09
N ARG A 455 -30.94 12.47 11.81
CA ARG A 455 -31.20 11.12 11.27
C ARG A 455 -29.98 10.42 10.65
N VAL A 456 -28.78 10.85 11.01
CA VAL A 456 -27.52 10.26 10.57
C VAL A 456 -26.73 9.72 11.77
N ALA A 457 -26.22 8.50 11.65
CA ALA A 457 -25.18 7.97 12.53
C ALA A 457 -24.01 7.49 11.68
N ALA A 458 -22.79 7.84 12.06
CA ALA A 458 -21.58 7.46 11.32
C ALA A 458 -20.64 6.69 12.24
N ASP A 459 -20.11 5.58 11.75
CA ASP A 459 -19.11 4.76 12.41
C ASP A 459 -17.77 4.88 11.66
N PRO A 460 -16.76 5.57 12.24
CA PRO A 460 -15.46 5.72 11.59
C PRO A 460 -14.67 4.41 11.53
N ALA A 461 -14.94 3.42 12.38
CA ALA A 461 -14.19 2.17 12.41
C ALA A 461 -14.46 1.33 11.15
N ASP A 462 -15.72 1.26 10.74
CA ASP A 462 -16.15 0.49 9.56
C ASP A 462 -16.44 1.37 8.33
N GLY A 463 -16.48 2.70 8.51
CA GLY A 463 -16.84 3.66 7.49
C GLY A 463 -18.33 3.63 7.13
N VAL A 464 -19.17 3.10 8.01
CA VAL A 464 -20.61 2.94 7.77
C VAL A 464 -21.36 4.20 8.20
N ILE A 465 -22.26 4.68 7.35
CA ILE A 465 -23.13 5.82 7.60
C ILE A 465 -24.58 5.34 7.48
N LEU A 466 -25.30 5.37 8.59
CA LEU A 466 -26.71 5.02 8.69
C LEU A 466 -27.55 6.28 8.49
N VAL A 467 -28.44 6.27 7.51
CA VAL A 467 -29.40 7.35 7.24
C VAL A 467 -30.81 6.81 7.45
N THR A 468 -31.55 7.40 8.39
CA THR A 468 -32.93 7.02 8.67
C THR A 468 -33.91 7.83 7.81
N GLY A 469 -34.89 7.15 7.20
CA GLY A 469 -36.02 7.80 6.55
C GLY A 469 -36.01 7.73 5.03
N ARG A 470 -35.22 8.57 4.36
CA ARG A 470 -35.15 8.61 2.89
C ARG A 470 -33.75 8.30 2.38
N SER A 471 -33.67 7.67 1.21
CA SER A 471 -32.41 7.56 0.49
C SER A 471 -31.97 8.93 -0.03
N ALA A 472 -30.66 9.13 -0.12
CA ALA A 472 -30.04 10.37 -0.56
C ALA A 472 -28.70 10.06 -1.23
N SER A 473 -28.15 11.03 -1.96
CA SER A 473 -26.72 11.01 -2.23
C SER A 473 -25.99 11.35 -0.94
N VAL A 474 -25.14 10.45 -0.46
CA VAL A 474 -24.40 10.64 0.79
C VAL A 474 -22.95 10.93 0.47
N GLU A 475 -22.43 12.00 1.05
CA GLU A 475 -21.01 12.31 1.10
C GLU A 475 -20.61 12.54 2.55
N ALA A 476 -19.35 12.34 2.87
CA ALA A 476 -18.83 12.56 4.21
C ALA A 476 -17.47 13.23 4.17
N ARG A 477 -17.23 14.11 5.13
CA ARG A 477 -15.89 14.58 5.46
C ARG A 477 -15.26 13.59 6.41
N VAL A 478 -14.20 12.94 5.95
CA VAL A 478 -13.49 11.90 6.69
C VAL A 478 -12.06 12.36 6.96
N VAL A 479 -11.52 11.94 8.10
CA VAL A 479 -10.13 12.19 8.50
C VAL A 479 -9.45 10.84 8.61
N LYS A 480 -8.51 10.56 7.70
CA LYS A 480 -7.70 9.33 7.78
C LYS A 480 -6.63 9.46 8.85
N ASP A 481 -5.99 10.63 8.87
CA ASP A 481 -4.96 11.05 9.82
C ASP A 481 -4.96 12.59 9.86
N ALA A 482 -4.93 13.18 11.05
CA ALA A 482 -5.01 14.65 11.19
C ALA A 482 -3.68 15.38 10.89
N THR A 483 -2.56 14.65 10.81
CA THR A 483 -1.21 15.22 10.87
C THR A 483 -0.35 14.97 9.62
N THR A 484 -0.89 14.35 8.57
CA THR A 484 -0.05 14.03 7.40
C THR A 484 0.32 15.27 6.61
N HIS A 485 1.63 15.49 6.52
CA HIS A 485 2.20 16.57 5.73
C HIS A 485 2.20 16.19 4.23
N PRO A 486 2.01 17.12 3.28
CA PRO A 486 1.95 16.75 1.86
C PRO A 486 3.24 16.10 1.31
N VAL A 487 4.39 16.36 1.92
CA VAL A 487 5.65 15.62 1.62
C VAL A 487 5.51 14.14 1.94
N ASP A 488 4.90 13.78 3.08
CA ASP A 488 4.68 12.38 3.45
C ASP A 488 3.73 11.70 2.46
N ILE A 489 2.68 12.42 2.01
CA ILE A 489 1.76 11.93 0.97
C ILE A 489 2.52 11.63 -0.32
N ILE A 490 3.41 12.52 -0.76
CA ILE A 490 4.20 12.34 -1.98
C ILE A 490 5.16 11.17 -1.82
N SER A 491 5.87 11.07 -0.69
CA SER A 491 6.75 9.93 -0.39
C SER A 491 6.00 8.60 -0.41
N ASP A 492 4.82 8.54 0.19
CA ASP A 492 4.00 7.33 0.21
C ASP A 492 3.51 6.93 -1.18
N ILE A 493 3.13 7.90 -2.03
CA ILE A 493 2.78 7.63 -3.43
C ILE A 493 3.98 7.04 -4.18
N LEU A 494 5.17 7.62 -3.99
CA LEU A 494 6.40 7.16 -4.63
C LEU A 494 6.80 5.76 -4.15
N ALA A 495 6.74 5.50 -2.85
CA ALA A 495 6.98 4.19 -2.25
C ALA A 495 6.00 3.15 -2.81
N GLN A 496 4.70 3.47 -2.91
CA GLN A 496 3.68 2.55 -3.45
C GLN A 496 3.96 2.11 -4.90
N VAL A 497 4.62 2.95 -5.71
CA VAL A 497 5.03 2.58 -7.07
C VAL A 497 6.47 2.05 -7.16
N GLY A 498 7.16 1.92 -6.04
CA GLY A 498 8.53 1.41 -5.92
C GLY A 498 9.57 2.42 -6.39
N LEU A 499 9.40 3.68 -6.01
CA LEU A 499 10.29 4.82 -6.30
C LEU A 499 10.88 5.46 -5.04
N GLU A 500 10.79 4.80 -3.89
CA GLU A 500 11.38 5.28 -2.63
C GLU A 500 12.88 5.55 -2.73
N GLU A 501 13.65 4.66 -3.37
CA GLU A 501 15.09 4.83 -3.59
C GLU A 501 15.43 5.99 -4.52
N ALA A 502 14.46 6.45 -5.34
CA ALA A 502 14.67 7.60 -6.20
C ALA A 502 14.47 8.92 -5.44
N VAL A 503 13.96 8.91 -4.20
CA VAL A 503 13.70 10.13 -3.44
C VAL A 503 15.02 10.74 -2.94
N HIS A 504 15.28 11.99 -3.31
CA HIS A 504 16.38 12.75 -2.71
C HIS A 504 15.97 13.30 -1.34
N GLN A 505 16.25 12.53 -0.29
CA GLN A 505 15.75 12.73 1.07
C GLN A 505 15.97 14.16 1.60
N ASP A 506 17.18 14.70 1.46
CA ASP A 506 17.51 16.06 1.93
C ASP A 506 16.60 17.15 1.33
N SER A 507 16.13 16.96 0.09
CA SER A 507 15.26 17.94 -0.58
C SER A 507 13.83 17.87 -0.04
N PHE A 508 13.36 16.67 0.29
CA PHE A 508 12.06 16.42 0.89
C PHE A 508 12.03 16.92 2.34
N ASP A 509 13.07 16.64 3.11
CA ASP A 509 13.21 17.11 4.49
C ASP A 509 13.28 18.64 4.56
N LEU A 510 14.04 19.25 3.65
CA LEU A 510 14.08 20.71 3.53
C LEU A 510 12.70 21.26 3.18
N ALA A 511 12.01 20.71 2.16
CA ALA A 511 10.67 21.16 1.79
C ALA A 511 9.68 21.05 2.96
N ARG A 512 9.72 19.94 3.70
CA ARG A 512 8.91 19.73 4.91
C ARG A 512 9.20 20.76 5.99
N SER A 513 10.46 21.00 6.31
CA SER A 513 10.86 21.95 7.35
C SER A 513 10.45 23.40 7.03
N LEU A 514 10.33 23.74 5.75
CA LEU A 514 9.91 25.05 5.27
C LEU A 514 8.38 25.24 5.30
N THR A 515 7.59 24.15 5.39
CA THR A 515 6.11 24.19 5.36
C THR A 515 5.44 23.41 6.50
N PRO A 516 5.85 23.55 7.77
CA PRO A 516 5.41 22.65 8.86
C PRO A 516 3.89 22.60 9.08
N GLU A 517 3.18 23.67 8.73
CA GLU A 517 1.72 23.80 8.91
C GLU A 517 0.90 23.35 7.68
N TYR A 518 1.55 22.87 6.62
CA TYR A 518 0.83 22.43 5.43
C TYR A 518 0.12 21.10 5.72
N ALA A 519 -1.17 21.07 5.41
CA ALA A 519 -1.99 19.88 5.49
C ALA A 519 -2.90 19.80 4.26
N VAL A 520 -2.91 18.64 3.61
CA VAL A 520 -3.79 18.33 2.48
C VAL A 520 -4.35 16.93 2.69
N GLY A 521 -5.63 16.73 2.41
CA GLY A 521 -6.21 15.40 2.31
C GLY A 521 -6.42 14.98 0.87
N VAL A 522 -6.19 13.69 0.61
CA VAL A 522 -6.37 13.07 -0.70
C VAL A 522 -7.09 11.73 -0.59
N CYS A 523 -7.86 11.44 -1.63
CA CYS A 523 -8.48 10.15 -1.88
C CYS A 523 -8.33 9.85 -3.36
N PHE A 524 -7.50 8.86 -3.68
CA PHE A 524 -7.25 8.44 -5.05
C PHE A 524 -7.75 7.01 -5.24
N GLU A 525 -8.60 6.81 -6.24
CA GLU A 525 -9.14 5.51 -6.62
C GLU A 525 -8.66 5.15 -8.01
N ASN A 526 -7.81 4.13 -8.09
CA ASN A 526 -7.25 3.62 -9.33
C ASN A 526 -6.67 4.72 -10.25
N LEU A 527 -5.97 5.69 -9.66
CA LEU A 527 -5.42 6.85 -10.38
C LEU A 527 -3.93 6.63 -10.66
N PRO A 528 -3.41 6.92 -11.87
CA PRO A 528 -1.97 6.86 -12.11
C PRO A 528 -1.19 7.73 -11.11
N ALA A 529 -0.08 7.21 -10.56
CA ALA A 529 0.71 7.94 -9.58
C ALA A 529 1.18 9.33 -10.09
N ALA A 530 1.51 9.47 -11.38
CA ALA A 530 1.83 10.76 -11.98
C ALA A 530 0.70 11.79 -11.82
N GLU A 531 -0.55 11.36 -12.02
CA GLU A 531 -1.72 12.23 -11.89
C GLU A 531 -2.02 12.54 -10.43
N ALA A 532 -1.87 11.54 -9.54
CA ALA A 532 -2.01 11.73 -8.11
C ALA A 532 -1.00 12.74 -7.55
N LEU A 533 0.28 12.62 -7.94
CA LEU A 533 1.32 13.58 -7.60
C LEU A 533 1.00 14.97 -8.12
N ARG A 534 0.53 15.09 -9.37
CA ARG A 534 0.11 16.37 -9.93
C ARG A 534 -1.02 16.99 -9.11
N GLU A 535 -2.00 16.19 -8.68
CA GLU A 535 -3.11 16.69 -7.86
C GLU A 535 -2.60 17.23 -6.51
N VAL A 536 -1.72 16.50 -5.81
CA VAL A 536 -1.11 16.96 -4.56
C VAL A 536 -0.30 18.24 -4.78
N VAL A 537 0.56 18.25 -5.80
CA VAL A 537 1.41 19.39 -6.14
C VAL A 537 0.58 20.60 -6.56
N SER A 538 -0.53 20.43 -7.28
CA SER A 538 -1.41 21.53 -7.70
C SER A 538 -2.14 22.23 -6.55
N ARG A 539 -2.35 21.51 -5.44
CA ARG A 539 -2.98 22.02 -4.21
C ARG A 539 -1.95 22.55 -3.21
N THR A 540 -0.68 22.32 -3.47
CA THR A 540 0.45 22.76 -2.64
C THR A 540 1.30 23.74 -3.44
N LEU A 541 2.25 24.39 -2.78
CA LEU A 541 3.23 25.26 -3.43
C LEU A 541 4.56 24.52 -3.57
N PHE A 542 4.52 23.30 -4.11
CA PHE A 542 5.71 22.49 -4.32
C PHE A 542 6.09 22.46 -5.80
N ASP A 543 7.39 22.39 -6.06
CA ASP A 543 7.94 22.03 -7.36
C ASP A 543 8.58 20.65 -7.23
N LEU A 544 8.28 19.76 -8.15
CA LEU A 544 8.75 18.38 -8.18
C LEU A 544 9.42 18.15 -9.53
N TRP A 545 10.67 17.68 -9.53
CA TRP A 545 11.39 17.41 -10.77
C TRP A 545 12.30 16.19 -10.63
N VAL A 546 12.77 15.69 -11.78
CA VAL A 546 13.74 14.61 -11.85
C VAL A 546 15.10 15.17 -12.25
N ASP A 547 16.13 14.84 -11.49
CA ASP A 547 17.52 15.22 -11.75
C ASP A 547 18.43 14.00 -11.55
N CYS A 548 19.15 13.59 -12.60
CA CYS A 548 20.05 12.42 -12.58
C CYS A 548 19.44 11.11 -12.04
N GLY A 549 18.14 10.88 -12.25
CA GLY A 549 17.43 9.68 -11.77
C GLY A 549 16.86 9.83 -10.35
N GLU A 550 17.13 10.95 -9.69
CA GLU A 550 16.56 11.29 -8.39
C GLU A 550 15.34 12.21 -8.56
N ILE A 551 14.31 11.97 -7.76
CA ILE A 551 13.14 12.81 -7.60
C ILE A 551 13.44 13.83 -6.50
N LYS A 552 13.44 15.10 -6.88
CA LYS A 552 13.73 16.23 -5.99
C LYS A 552 12.48 17.08 -5.81
N MET A 553 12.39 17.71 -4.65
CA MET A 553 11.31 18.61 -4.30
C MET A 553 11.85 19.95 -3.81
N ARG A 554 11.10 21.02 -4.06
CA ARG A 554 11.34 22.34 -3.49
C ARG A 554 10.02 22.98 -3.10
N ALA A 555 9.99 23.57 -1.90
CA ALA A 555 8.89 24.45 -1.51
C ALA A 555 9.05 25.84 -2.15
N TYR A 556 7.97 26.35 -2.75
CA TYR A 556 7.88 27.70 -3.26
C TYR A 556 7.35 28.64 -2.16
N LEU A 557 8.21 29.54 -1.71
CA LEU A 557 7.92 30.48 -0.61
C LEU A 557 7.46 31.87 -1.08
N GLY A 558 7.24 32.06 -2.39
CA GLY A 558 6.81 33.36 -2.94
C GLY A 558 7.94 34.35 -3.27
N GLU A 559 9.19 33.90 -3.30
CA GLU A 559 10.37 34.72 -3.68
C GLU A 559 10.57 34.88 -5.20
#